data_AF-F7Y9L7-F1
#
_entry.id   AF-F7Y9L7-F1
#
_cell.length_a   1.000
_cell.length_b   1.000
_cell.length_c   1.000
_cell.angle_alpha   90.00
_cell.angle_beta   90.00
_cell.angle_gamma   90.00
#
_symmetry.space_group_name_H-M   'P 1'
#
loop_
_entity.id
_entity.type
_entity.pdbx_description
1 polymer ?
#
loop_
_entity_poly.entity_id
_entity_poly.type
_entity_poly.pdbx_seq_one_letter_code
_entity_poly.pdbx_strand_id
1 'polypeptide(L)'
;MDPMIVLDCENTVPNRFALAVAAAGRARALSRGAEPRLTGSVTVPVELALREIAGNRFQPDEVKPFVLAGSVPRDDRVRPGRRRKLSGGEGQSLAADPALAQGAVH
;
A
#
# COMPACT_ATOMS: atom_id res chain seq x y z
N MET A 1 -0.79 12.60 -17.14
CA MET A 1 -1.20 13.21 -15.87
C MET A 1 -1.41 14.70 -16.02
N ASP A 2 -2.67 15.11 -15.96
CA ASP A 2 -3.10 16.50 -15.97
C ASP A 2 -2.80 17.14 -14.60
N PRO A 3 -2.00 18.23 -14.50
CA PRO A 3 -1.71 18.88 -13.23
C PRO A 3 -2.94 19.45 -12.54
N MET A 4 -4.02 19.74 -13.27
CA MET A 4 -5.26 20.27 -12.71
C MET A 4 -6.02 19.26 -11.84
N ILE A 5 -5.75 17.96 -12.02
CA ILE A 5 -6.45 16.92 -11.26
C ILE A 5 -6.21 17.01 -9.75
N VAL A 6 -5.05 17.54 -9.33
CA VAL A 6 -4.72 17.71 -7.92
C VAL A 6 -5.58 18.80 -7.31
N LEU A 7 -5.85 19.88 -8.05
CA LEU A 7 -6.73 20.95 -7.61
C LEU A 7 -8.16 20.45 -7.45
N ASP A 8 -8.63 19.60 -8.37
CA ASP A 8 -9.94 18.97 -8.26
C ASP A 8 -10.02 18.01 -7.06
N CYS A 9 -8.92 17.33 -6.74
CA CYS A 9 -8.83 16.47 -5.55
C CYS A 9 -8.92 17.28 -4.25
N GLU A 10 -8.34 18.48 -4.19
CA GLU A 10 -8.36 19.34 -3.00
C GLU A 10 -9.78 19.81 -2.64
N ASN A 11 -10.68 19.93 -3.61
CA ASN A 11 -12.11 20.20 -3.36
C ASN A 11 -12.79 19.06 -2.59
N THR A 12 -12.26 17.84 -2.70
CA THR A 12 -12.85 16.65 -2.06
C THR A 12 -12.10 16.26 -0.79
N VAL A 13 -10.77 16.38 -0.80
CA VAL A 13 -9.87 16.08 0.32
C VAL A 13 -8.95 17.29 0.54
N PRO A 14 -9.35 18.29 1.34
CA PRO A 14 -8.63 19.56 1.46
C PRO A 14 -7.26 19.43 2.13
N ASN A 15 -7.03 18.35 2.89
CA ASN A 15 -5.73 18.06 3.45
C ASN A 15 -4.86 17.32 2.42
N ARG A 16 -3.84 17.99 1.87
CA ARG A 16 -2.90 17.42 0.90
C ARG A 16 -2.16 16.17 1.37
N PHE A 17 -1.86 16.04 2.67
CA PHE A 17 -1.23 14.84 3.22
C PHE A 17 -2.22 13.69 3.28
N ALA A 18 -3.46 13.98 3.70
CA ALA A 18 -4.54 13.00 3.69
C ALA A 18 -4.85 12.50 2.28
N LEU A 19 -4.89 13.43 1.31
CA LEU A 19 -5.04 13.14 -0.10
C LEU A 19 -3.95 12.20 -0.60
N ALA A 20 -2.68 12.51 -0.32
CA ALA A 20 -1.55 11.67 -0.72
C ALA A 20 -1.64 10.25 -0.15
N VAL A 21 -1.99 10.12 1.14
CA VAL A 21 -2.13 8.81 1.79
C VAL A 21 -3.32 8.03 1.25
N ALA A 22 -4.48 8.67 1.06
CA ALA A 22 -5.68 8.05 0.50
C ALA A 22 -5.44 7.57 -0.94
N ALA A 23 -4.84 8.42 -1.79
CA ALA A 23 -4.48 8.07 -3.16
C ALA A 23 -3.50 6.89 -3.22
N ALA A 24 -2.48 6.89 -2.36
CA ALA A 24 -1.52 5.78 -2.26
C ALA A 24 -2.20 4.48 -1.80
N GLY A 25 -3.10 4.55 -0.81
CA GLY A 25 -3.88 3.40 -0.35
C GLY A 25 -4.73 2.80 -1.45
N ARG A 26 -5.45 3.65 -2.19
CA ARG A 26 -6.30 3.24 -3.32
C ARG A 26 -5.47 2.69 -4.48
N ALA A 27 -4.37 3.33 -4.85
CA ALA A 27 -3.47 2.85 -5.90
C ALA A 27 -2.91 1.45 -5.59
N ARG A 28 -2.57 1.18 -4.32
CA ARG A 28 -2.16 -0.16 -3.88
C ARG A 28 -3.29 -1.19 -3.99
N ALA A 29 -4.54 -0.80 -3.70
CA ALA A 29 -5.70 -1.68 -3.89
C ALA A 29 -5.92 -2.02 -5.37
N LEU A 30 -5.88 -1.01 -6.25
CA LEU A 30 -5.97 -1.19 -7.71
C LEU A 30 -4.84 -2.09 -8.24
N SER A 31 -3.61 -1.88 -7.76
CA SER A 31 -2.46 -2.72 -8.13
C SER A 31 -2.61 -4.19 -7.68
N ARG A 32 -3.45 -4.45 -6.66
CA ARG A 32 -3.80 -5.80 -6.18
C ARG A 32 -5.02 -6.39 -6.87
N GLY A 33 -5.57 -5.72 -7.90
CA GLY A 33 -6.73 -6.18 -8.64
C GLY A 33 -8.08 -5.75 -8.05
N ALA A 34 -8.12 -4.72 -7.20
CA ALA A 34 -9.39 -4.12 -6.82
C ALA A 34 -10.07 -3.49 -8.04
N GLU A 35 -11.40 -3.58 -8.10
CA GLU A 35 -12.17 -3.09 -9.23
C GLU A 35 -12.08 -1.55 -9.37
N PRO A 36 -11.74 -1.03 -10.56
CA PRO A 36 -11.87 0.38 -10.90
C PRO A 36 -13.31 0.89 -10.76
N ARG A 37 -13.47 2.09 -10.21
CA ARG A 37 -14.80 2.76 -10.11
C ARG A 37 -15.03 3.75 -11.24
N LEU A 38 -13.96 4.09 -11.97
CA LEU A 38 -14.02 4.88 -13.19
C LEU A 38 -13.63 4.03 -14.38
N THR A 39 -14.49 4.01 -15.39
CA THR A 39 -14.19 3.40 -16.68
C THR A 39 -13.31 4.36 -17.48
N GLY A 40 -12.04 4.00 -17.68
CA GLY A 40 -11.12 4.80 -18.48
C GLY A 40 -9.79 4.08 -18.73
N SER A 41 -9.10 4.44 -19.81
CA SER A 41 -7.84 3.86 -20.27
C SER A 41 -6.61 4.33 -19.46
N VAL A 42 -6.78 4.63 -18.17
CA VAL A 42 -5.65 5.01 -17.32
C VAL A 42 -4.94 3.74 -16.86
N THR A 43 -3.69 3.60 -17.29
CA THR A 43 -2.86 2.42 -17.00
C THR A 43 -2.16 2.51 -15.64
N VAL A 44 -1.91 3.74 -15.16
CA VAL A 44 -1.19 3.96 -13.91
C VAL A 44 -2.17 3.99 -12.72
N PRO A 45 -2.05 3.08 -11.74
CA PRO A 45 -2.99 2.98 -10.62
C PRO A 45 -3.15 4.26 -9.80
N VAL A 46 -2.08 5.06 -9.65
CA VAL A 46 -2.12 6.31 -8.88
C VAL A 46 -2.89 7.41 -9.61
N GLU A 47 -2.81 7.47 -10.94
CA GLU A 47 -3.56 8.43 -11.74
C GLU A 47 -5.04 8.08 -11.76
N LEU A 48 -5.37 6.77 -11.83
CA LEU A 48 -6.73 6.30 -11.71
C LEU A 48 -7.32 6.61 -10.31
N ALA A 49 -6.55 6.39 -9.24
CA ALA A 49 -6.96 6.73 -7.88
C ALA A 49 -7.25 8.23 -7.70
N LEU A 50 -6.40 9.11 -8.22
CA LEU A 50 -6.62 10.57 -8.13
C LEU A 50 -7.86 11.00 -8.93
N ARG A 51 -8.08 10.42 -10.10
CA ARG A 51 -9.32 10.68 -10.87
C ARG A 51 -10.56 10.20 -10.13
N GLU A 52 -10.49 9.05 -9.47
CA GLU A 52 -11.58 8.56 -8.62
C GLU A 52 -11.85 9.51 -7.45
N ILE A 53 -10.81 10.08 -6.82
CA ILE A 53 -10.96 11.06 -5.75
C ILE A 53 -11.57 12.38 -6.26
N ALA A 54 -11.05 12.93 -7.35
CA ALA A 54 -11.58 14.14 -7.98
C ALA A 54 -13.06 13.99 -8.40
N GLY A 55 -13.46 12.79 -8.83
CA GLY A 55 -14.85 12.46 -9.17
C GLY A 55 -15.73 12.04 -7.98
N ASN A 56 -15.23 12.13 -6.75
CA ASN A 56 -15.90 11.65 -5.53
C ASN A 56 -16.38 10.19 -5.62
N ARG A 57 -15.61 9.34 -6.31
CA ARG A 57 -15.86 7.90 -6.54
C ARG A 57 -15.00 7.06 -5.60
N PHE A 58 -15.17 7.24 -4.29
CA PHE A 58 -14.47 6.42 -3.30
C PHE A 58 -15.34 6.05 -2.11
N GLN A 59 -14.93 5.02 -1.38
CA GLN A 59 -15.63 4.65 -0.16
C GLN A 59 -15.18 5.58 0.97
N PRO A 60 -16.12 6.12 1.77
CA PRO A 60 -15.77 7.04 2.85
C PRO A 60 -14.70 6.48 3.79
N ASP A 61 -14.69 5.17 4.04
CA ASP A 61 -13.72 4.50 4.93
C ASP A 61 -12.27 4.55 4.41
N GLU A 62 -12.06 4.78 3.10
CA GLU A 62 -10.74 4.90 2.51
C GLU A 62 -10.08 6.25 2.83
N VAL A 63 -10.89 7.27 3.17
CA VAL A 63 -10.43 8.65 3.35
C VAL A 63 -10.77 9.20 4.74
N LYS A 64 -11.81 8.68 5.39
CA LYS A 64 -12.21 8.98 6.80
C LYS A 64 -11.04 8.99 7.79
N PRO A 65 -10.08 8.04 7.76
CA PRO A 65 -8.95 8.05 8.69
C PRO A 65 -8.05 9.28 8.56
N PHE A 66 -8.15 9.99 7.43
CA PHE A 66 -7.22 11.06 7.07
C PHE A 66 -7.92 12.44 6.93
N VAL A 67 -9.24 12.48 6.69
CA VAL A 67 -10.03 13.72 6.60
C VAL A 67 -10.35 14.30 7.99
N LEU A 68 -10.45 13.46 9.02
CA LEU A 68 -10.61 13.91 10.41
C LEU A 68 -9.26 14.36 10.97
N ALA A 69 -8.86 15.58 10.63
CA ALA A 69 -7.71 16.29 11.20
C ALA A 69 -7.83 16.60 12.71
N GLY A 70 -8.78 15.97 13.44
CA GLY A 70 -9.02 16.24 14.86
C GLY A 70 -9.19 15.01 15.76
N SER A 71 -9.27 13.79 15.24
CA SER A 71 -9.61 12.65 16.11
C SER A 71 -9.25 11.27 15.54
N VAL A 72 -8.05 11.09 15.00
CA VAL A 72 -7.45 9.76 15.15
C VAL A 72 -6.99 9.71 16.60
N PRO A 73 -7.62 8.94 17.51
CA PRO A 73 -7.01 8.71 18.80
C PRO A 73 -5.60 8.21 18.49
N ARG A 74 -4.56 8.85 19.05
CA ARG A 74 -3.26 8.19 19.05
C ARG A 74 -3.53 6.83 19.66
N ASP A 75 -3.26 5.77 18.91
CA ASP A 75 -3.31 4.46 19.50
C ASP A 75 -2.07 4.34 20.38
N ASP A 76 -2.20 4.76 21.64
CA ASP A 76 -1.17 4.68 22.67
C ASP A 76 -0.70 3.23 22.88
N ARG A 77 -1.48 2.24 22.40
CA ARG A 77 -1.18 0.82 22.48
C ARG A 77 -0.22 0.36 21.40
N VAL A 78 -0.01 1.13 20.32
CA VAL A 78 1.13 0.94 19.43
C VAL A 78 2.38 1.43 20.15
N ARG A 79 2.86 0.62 21.11
CA ARG A 79 4.21 0.77 21.64
C ARG A 79 5.16 0.66 20.45
N PRO A 80 6.08 1.63 20.23
CA PRO A 80 7.12 1.46 19.22
C PRO A 80 7.82 0.15 19.53
N GLY A 81 7.75 -0.77 18.57
CA GLY A 81 8.12 -2.15 18.76
C GLY A 81 9.47 -2.25 19.45
N ARG A 82 9.50 -2.92 20.60
CA ARG A 82 10.73 -3.36 21.26
C ARG A 82 11.58 -3.99 20.14
N ARG A 83 12.72 -3.38 19.78
CA ARG A 83 13.64 -3.91 18.76
C ARG A 83 13.74 -5.41 19.00
N ARG A 84 13.26 -6.23 18.06
CA ARG A 84 13.59 -7.66 18.07
C ARG A 84 15.11 -7.67 18.07
N LYS A 85 15.73 -8.02 19.20
CA LYS A 85 17.14 -8.36 19.21
C LYS A 85 17.25 -9.49 18.20
N LEU A 86 17.84 -9.18 17.06
CA LEU A 86 18.39 -10.17 16.16
C LEU A 86 19.44 -10.86 17.04
N SER A 87 19.03 -11.95 17.68
CA SER A 87 19.94 -12.80 18.43
C SER A 87 20.91 -13.32 17.39
N GLY A 88 22.14 -12.81 17.44
CA GLY A 88 23.25 -13.36 16.70
C GLY A 88 23.45 -14.79 17.18
N GLY A 89 22.87 -15.73 16.45
CA GLY A 89 23.23 -17.13 16.48
C GLY A 89 24.31 -17.35 15.44
N GLU A 90 25.54 -17.06 15.86
CA GLU A 90 26.76 -17.82 15.63
C GLU A 90 26.64 -18.95 14.60
N GLY A 91 27.42 -18.81 13.53
CA GLY A 91 27.27 -19.59 12.32
C GLY A 91 27.61 -21.07 12.47
N GLN A 92 27.00 -21.85 11.57
CA GLN A 92 27.59 -23.07 11.05
C GLN A 92 27.39 -23.04 9.54
N SER A 93 28.43 -22.56 8.86
CA SER A 93 28.65 -22.84 7.45
C SER A 93 28.80 -24.35 7.31
N LEU A 94 27.88 -24.99 6.59
CA LEU A 94 28.10 -26.32 6.01
C LEU A 94 27.94 -26.16 4.51
N ALA A 95 29.06 -25.80 3.89
CA ALA A 95 29.31 -26.07 2.49
C ALA A 95 29.34 -27.60 2.28
N ALA A 96 28.71 -28.03 1.18
CA ALA A 96 28.95 -29.21 0.34
C ALA A 96 29.19 -30.61 0.99
N ASP A 97 28.41 -31.61 0.57
CA ASP A 97 28.89 -32.56 -0.46
C ASP A 97 27.77 -33.51 -0.98
N PRO A 98 27.93 -34.09 -2.18
CA PRO A 98 26.89 -34.78 -2.96
C PRO A 98 26.82 -36.28 -2.62
N ALA A 99 25.62 -36.86 -2.57
CA ALA A 99 25.43 -38.29 -2.35
C ALA A 99 24.56 -38.93 -3.45
N LEU A 100 25.25 -39.66 -4.33
CA LEU A 100 24.85 -40.85 -5.09
C LEU A 100 23.41 -41.35 -4.87
N ALA A 101 22.62 -41.38 -5.95
CA ALA A 101 21.52 -42.33 -6.10
C ALA A 101 21.80 -43.20 -7.34
N GLN A 102 22.31 -44.40 -7.12
CA GLN A 102 22.34 -45.48 -8.11
C GLN A 102 21.15 -46.40 -7.87
N GLY A 103 20.50 -46.84 -8.95
CA GLY A 103 19.58 -47.98 -8.99
C GLY A 103 18.50 -47.75 -10.04
N ALA A 104 18.12 -48.69 -10.89
CA ALA A 104 18.63 -49.99 -11.26
C ALA A 104 17.94 -50.29 -12.61
N VAL A 105 18.64 -50.98 -13.49
CA VAL A 105 18.12 -51.48 -14.76
C VAL A 105 17.00 -52.50 -14.54
N HIS A 106 15.96 -52.44 -15.38
CA HIS A 106 15.29 -53.64 -15.89
C HIS A 106 14.66 -53.37 -17.26
#